data_AF-A0A7J4AZQ5-F1
#
_entry.id   AF-A0A7J4AZQ5-F1
#
_cell.length_a   1.000
_cell.length_b   1.000
_cell.length_c   1.000
_cell.angle_alpha   90.00
_cell.angle_beta   90.00
_cell.angle_gamma   90.00
#
_symmetry.space_group_name_H-M   'P 1'
#
loop_
_entity.id
_entity.type
_entity.pdbx_description
1 polymer ?
#
loop_
_entity_poly.entity_id
_entity_poly.type
_entity_poly.pdbx_seq_one_letter_code
_entity_poly.pdbx_strand_id
1 'polypeptide(L)'
;KIAYENGDMIIRHLVLPNHIECCTKPVLKWIAENTPKVLVNIMEQYHPDYLVVRNPEKYPDIARRPTSREMKEAYEYARSLGIVFEPVS
;
A
#
# COMPACT_ATOMS: atom_id res chain seq x y z
N LYS A 1 14.38 -14.59 -2.27
CA LYS A 1 14.15 -14.07 -0.89
C LYS A 1 15.44 -13.55 -0.23
N ILE A 2 16.47 -13.24 -1.03
CA ILE A 2 17.83 -12.90 -0.56
C ILE A 2 17.84 -11.70 0.41
N ALA A 3 17.14 -10.61 0.09
CA ALA A 3 17.12 -9.42 0.95
C ALA A 3 16.52 -9.69 2.34
N TYR A 4 15.41 -10.43 2.39
CA TYR A 4 14.77 -10.83 3.66
C TYR A 4 15.62 -11.85 4.44
N GLU A 5 16.32 -12.74 3.75
CA GLU A 5 17.14 -13.79 4.38
C GLU A 5 18.50 -13.27 4.91
N ASN A 6 18.99 -12.15 4.38
CA ASN A 6 20.37 -11.68 4.63
C ASN A 6 20.45 -10.29 5.25
N GLY A 7 19.33 -9.68 5.68
CA GLY A 7 19.36 -8.39 6.36
C GLY A 7 17.99 -7.90 6.83
N ASP A 8 18.02 -6.83 7.61
CA ASP A 8 16.82 -6.11 8.03
C ASP A 8 16.22 -5.36 6.82
N MET A 9 14.90 -5.47 6.66
CA MET A 9 14.17 -4.89 5.54
C MET A 9 12.91 -4.19 6.02
N ILE A 10 12.57 -3.09 5.36
CA ILE A 10 11.28 -2.42 5.48
C ILE A 10 10.63 -2.35 4.10
N ILE A 11 9.33 -2.66 4.03
CA ILE A 11 8.54 -2.51 2.81
C ILE A 11 7.69 -1.25 2.95
N ARG A 12 7.77 -0.35 1.97
CA ARG A 12 6.91 0.84 1.90
C ARG A 12 5.86 0.63 0.83
N HIS A 13 4.61 0.47 1.23
CA HIS A 13 3.49 0.22 0.34
C HIS A 13 2.67 1.49 0.16
N LEU A 14 2.75 2.11 -1.01
CA LEU A 14 1.93 3.28 -1.35
C LEU A 14 0.52 2.84 -1.74
N VAL A 15 -0.49 3.33 -1.03
CA VAL A 15 -1.88 3.08 -1.38
C VAL A 15 -2.31 4.06 -2.46
N LEU A 16 -2.86 3.53 -3.55
CA LEU A 16 -3.45 4.31 -4.63
C LEU A 16 -4.98 4.34 -4.50
N PRO A 17 -5.63 5.48 -4.80
CA PRO A 17 -7.10 5.55 -4.90
C PRO A 17 -7.63 4.52 -5.91
N ASN A 18 -8.81 3.97 -5.67
CA ASN A 18 -9.51 2.99 -6.50
C ASN A 18 -8.78 1.64 -6.72
N HIS A 19 -7.59 1.45 -6.13
CA HIS A 19 -6.73 0.27 -6.34
C HIS A 19 -6.55 -0.56 -5.07
N ILE A 20 -7.60 -0.66 -4.25
CA ILE A 20 -7.56 -1.47 -3.02
C ILE A 20 -7.64 -2.97 -3.33
N GLU A 21 -8.69 -3.40 -4.01
CA GLU A 21 -8.93 -4.82 -4.30
C GLU A 21 -7.94 -5.43 -5.30
N CYS A 22 -7.65 -4.70 -6.38
CA CYS A 22 -6.83 -5.23 -7.47
C CYS A 22 -5.31 -5.11 -7.23
N CYS A 23 -4.87 -4.24 -6.32
CA CYS A 23 -3.44 -3.98 -6.08
C CYS A 23 -3.06 -4.10 -4.62
N THR A 24 -3.65 -3.29 -3.72
CA THR A 24 -3.22 -3.24 -2.31
C THR A 24 -3.40 -4.59 -1.60
N LYS A 25 -4.58 -5.20 -1.70
CA LYS A 25 -4.82 -6.50 -1.03
C LYS A 25 -3.93 -7.62 -1.58
N PRO A 26 -3.79 -7.82 -2.91
CA PRO A 26 -2.86 -8.81 -3.45
C PRO A 26 -1.42 -8.62 -2.98
N VAL A 27 -0.93 -7.37 -2.94
CA VAL A 27 0.44 -7.07 -2.47
C VAL A 27 0.59 -7.40 -0.98
N LEU A 28 -0.35 -6.95 -0.14
CA LEU A 28 -0.31 -7.25 1.30
C LEU A 28 -0.37 -8.76 1.57
N LYS A 29 -1.23 -9.49 0.84
CA LYS A 29 -1.30 -10.95 0.94
C LYS A 29 0.04 -11.59 0.57
N TRP A 30 0.64 -11.16 -0.55
CA TRP A 30 1.93 -11.67 -0.98
C TRP A 30 3.03 -11.40 0.07
N ILE A 31 3.06 -10.21 0.66
CA ILE A 31 4.00 -9.84 1.73
C ILE A 31 3.85 -10.77 2.93
N ALA A 32 2.61 -11.00 3.38
CA ALA A 32 2.33 -11.89 4.51
C ALA A 32 2.81 -13.34 4.26
N GLU A 33 2.66 -13.83 3.03
CA GLU A 33 3.06 -15.19 2.64
C GLU A 33 4.58 -15.34 2.42
N ASN A 34 5.28 -14.27 2.00
CA ASN A 34 6.66 -14.39 1.51
C ASN A 34 7.72 -13.78 2.41
N THR A 35 7.36 -12.76 3.19
CA THR A 35 8.27 -12.01 4.07
C THR A 35 7.60 -11.79 5.43
N PRO A 36 7.28 -12.87 6.17
CA PRO A 36 6.64 -12.73 7.48
C PRO A 36 7.54 -11.91 8.43
N LYS A 37 6.95 -11.15 9.35
CA LYS A 37 7.65 -10.29 10.34
C LYS A 37 8.38 -9.06 9.78
N VAL A 38 8.42 -8.86 8.45
CA VAL A 38 8.96 -7.60 7.90
C VAL A 38 8.12 -6.42 8.35
N LEU A 39 8.76 -5.28 8.64
CA LEU A 39 8.03 -4.04 8.90
C LEU A 39 7.45 -3.52 7.58
N VAL A 40 6.17 -3.18 7.59
CA VAL A 40 5.48 -2.63 6.42
C VAL A 40 4.94 -1.26 6.76
N ASN A 41 5.40 -0.23 6.08
CA ASN A 41 4.84 1.11 6.16
C ASN A 41 3.78 1.28 5.08
N ILE A 42 2.50 1.35 5.48
CA ILE A 42 1.37 1.52 4.57
C ILE A 42 1.11 3.03 4.45
N MET A 43 1.33 3.60 3.27
CA MET A 43 1.38 5.05 3.08
C MET A 43 0.14 5.59 2.35
N GLU A 44 -0.50 6.60 2.92
CA GLU A 44 -1.55 7.41 2.28
C GLU A 44 -1.00 8.58 1.44
N GLN A 45 0.32 8.63 1.24
CA GLN A 45 1.05 9.78 0.71
C GLN A 45 0.90 9.98 -0.80
N TYR A 46 0.02 9.23 -1.47
CA TYR A 46 -0.20 9.44 -2.90
C TYR A 46 -0.85 10.80 -3.15
N HIS A 47 -0.23 11.57 -4.04
CA HIS A 47 -0.76 12.81 -4.56
C HIS A 47 -0.76 12.75 -6.09
N PRO A 48 -1.87 13.10 -6.76
CA PRO A 48 -1.83 13.27 -8.21
C PRO A 48 -0.90 14.42 -8.56
N ASP A 49 0.03 14.17 -9.49
CA ASP A 49 1.02 15.14 -9.96
C ASP A 49 1.14 15.10 -11.49
N TYR A 50 1.77 16.14 -12.05
CA TYR A 50 2.14 16.24 -13.47
C TYR A 50 0.98 15.95 -14.45
N LEU A 51 1.02 14.86 -15.22
CA LEU A 51 0.02 14.53 -16.23
C LEU A 51 -1.36 14.24 -15.63
N VAL A 52 -1.39 13.67 -14.42
CA VAL A 52 -2.64 13.31 -13.74
C VAL A 52 -3.43 14.58 -13.43
N VAL A 53 -2.75 15.62 -12.95
CA VAL A 53 -3.37 16.93 -12.65
C VAL A 53 -3.75 17.68 -13.93
N ARG A 54 -2.98 17.52 -15.00
CA ARG A 54 -3.24 18.19 -16.30
C ARG A 54 -4.39 17.56 -17.08
N ASN A 55 -4.62 16.26 -16.89
CA ASN A 55 -5.62 15.48 -17.63
C ASN A 55 -6.40 14.53 -16.70
N PRO A 56 -7.10 15.03 -15.67
CA PRO A 56 -7.79 14.20 -14.70
C PRO A 56 -8.84 13.28 -15.34
N GLU A 57 -9.48 13.71 -16.43
CA GLU A 57 -10.42 12.94 -17.23
C GLU A 57 -9.80 11.71 -17.89
N LYS A 58 -8.50 11.75 -18.19
CA LYS A 58 -7.74 10.64 -18.77
C LYS A 58 -7.24 9.67 -17.70
N TYR A 59 -7.08 10.14 -16.47
CA TYR A 59 -6.55 9.38 -15.34
C TYR A 59 -7.52 9.35 -14.14
N PRO A 60 -8.82 9.03 -14.34
CA PRO A 60 -9.84 9.22 -13.30
C PRO A 60 -9.59 8.35 -12.07
N ASP A 61 -8.98 7.18 -12.24
CA ASP A 61 -8.70 6.25 -11.15
C ASP A 61 -7.70 6.80 -10.14
N ILE A 62 -6.75 7.63 -10.61
CA ILE A 62 -5.67 8.17 -9.79
C ILE A 62 -5.70 9.70 -9.66
N ALA A 63 -6.76 10.36 -10.14
CA ALA A 63 -6.89 11.82 -10.13
C ALA A 63 -7.18 12.43 -8.73
N ARG A 64 -7.05 11.65 -7.66
CA ARG A 64 -7.36 12.07 -6.27
C ARG A 64 -6.41 11.40 -5.28
N ARG A 65 -6.45 11.84 -4.02
CA ARG A 65 -5.82 11.08 -2.92
C ARG A 65 -6.68 9.86 -2.54
N PRO A 66 -6.10 8.83 -1.89
CA PRO A 66 -6.88 7.79 -1.23
C PRO A 66 -7.82 8.40 -0.20
N THR A 67 -9.02 7.85 -0.08
CA THR A 67 -9.99 8.24 0.95
C THR A 67 -9.66 7.57 2.27
N SER A 68 -10.15 8.13 3.38
CA SER A 68 -10.03 7.50 4.70
C SER A 68 -10.66 6.10 4.75
N ARG A 69 -11.67 5.83 3.92
CA ARG A 69 -12.28 4.50 3.78
C ARG A 69 -11.31 3.50 3.15
N GLU A 70 -10.66 3.89 2.05
CA GLU A 70 -9.66 3.07 1.36
C GLU A 70 -8.45 2.79 2.26
N MET A 71 -8.00 3.79 3.01
CA MET A 71 -6.92 3.60 3.99
C MET A 71 -7.33 2.67 5.12
N LYS A 72 -8.53 2.86 5.69
CA LYS A 72 -9.08 1.98 6.73
C LYS A 72 -9.14 0.53 6.23
N GLU A 73 -9.60 0.32 5.00
CA GLU A 73 -9.68 -1.01 4.41
C GLU A 73 -8.30 -1.66 4.23
N ALA A 74 -7.29 -0.90 3.78
CA ALA A 74 -5.92 -1.38 3.70
C ALA A 74 -5.36 -1.78 5.08
N TYR A 75 -5.58 -0.96 6.11
CA TYR A 75 -5.13 -1.26 7.47
C TYR A 75 -5.85 -2.46 8.09
N GLU A 76 -7.17 -2.57 7.92
CA GLU A 76 -7.95 -3.71 8.41
C GLU A 76 -7.51 -5.00 7.74
N TYR A 77 -7.25 -4.97 6.44
CA TYR A 77 -6.76 -6.13 5.72
C TYR A 77 -5.34 -6.51 6.17
N ALA A 78 -4.42 -5.55 6.28
CA ALA A 78 -3.07 -5.79 6.81
C ALA A 78 -3.10 -6.40 8.21
N ARG A 79 -3.98 -5.90 9.09
CA ARG A 79 -4.20 -6.46 10.43
C ARG A 79 -4.72 -7.89 10.37
N SER A 80 -5.67 -8.19 9.47
CA SER A 80 -6.21 -9.54 9.29
C SER A 80 -5.16 -10.57 8.83
N LEU A 81 -4.12 -10.09 8.14
CA LEU A 81 -3.00 -10.91 7.67
C LEU A 81 -1.84 -11.01 8.68
N GLY A 82 -1.93 -10.31 9.82
CA GLY A 82 -0.87 -10.29 10.83
C GLY A 82 0.39 -9.52 10.40
N ILE A 83 0.26 -8.57 9.47
CA ILE A 83 1.37 -7.72 9.02
C ILE A 83 1.75 -6.73 10.13
N VAL A 84 3.05 -6.53 10.35
CA VAL A 84 3.56 -5.56 11.33
C VAL A 84 3.68 -4.18 10.66
N PHE A 85 2.65 -3.35 10.81
CA PHE A 85 2.61 -2.00 10.20
C PHE A 85 2.43 -0.84 11.17
N GLU A 86 1.78 -1.09 12.32
CA GLU A 86 1.44 -0.05 13.32
C GLU A 86 2.64 0.73 13.89
N PRO A 87 3.83 0.14 14.09
CA PRO A 87 4.99 0.89 14.60
C PRO A 87 5.58 1.91 13.62
N VAL A 88 5.20 1.83 12.34
CA VAL A 88 5.88 2.56 11.25
C VAL A 88 4.93 3.29 10.31
N SER A 89 3.60 3.17 10.47
CA SER A 89 2.59 3.78 9.57
C SER A 89 1.88 4.96 10.23
#